data_AF-A0A7J9N909-F1
#
_entry.id   AF-A0A7J9N909-F1
#
_cell.length_a   1.000
_cell.length_b   1.000
_cell.length_c   1.000
_cell.angle_alpha   90.00
_cell.angle_beta   90.00
_cell.angle_gamma   90.00
#
_symmetry.space_group_name_H-M   'P 1'
#
loop_
_entity.id
_entity.type
_entity.pdbx_description
1 polymer ?
#
loop_
_entity_poly.entity_id
_entity_poly.type
_entity_poly.pdbx_seq_one_letter_code
_entity_poly.pdbx_strand_id
1 'polypeptide(L)'
;MVKDNLAGNFVKEFAMLCDYADELRLKNPRSTIKMAVNRVTPKSPPHFKRFYVCFEALKKGWKDGCRPILGLDGCFLKGPFKGKLLATVGINGNNRIYLVA
;
A
#
# COMPACT_ATOMS: atom_id res chain seq x y z
N MET A 1 7.94 7.99 30.77
CA MET A 1 7.00 9.05 30.37
C MET A 1 7.61 9.92 29.27
N VAL A 2 8.01 9.31 28.14
CA VAL A 2 8.53 9.96 26.90
C VAL A 2 8.16 9.11 25.68
N LYS A 3 8.11 7.78 25.85
CA LYS A 3 7.68 6.83 24.80
C LYS A 3 6.21 6.99 24.39
N ASP A 4 5.32 7.41 25.29
CA ASP A 4 3.88 7.51 25.02
C ASP A 4 3.52 8.68 24.10
N ASN A 5 4.35 9.72 24.04
CA ASN A 5 4.15 10.88 23.16
C ASN A 5 4.71 10.68 21.74
N LEU A 6 5.47 9.60 21.50
CA LEU A 6 6.00 9.21 20.18
C LEU A 6 5.18 8.10 19.52
N ALA A 7 4.34 7.41 20.29
CA ALA A 7 3.38 6.46 19.75
C ALA A 7 2.26 7.26 19.07
N GLY A 8 2.36 7.43 17.75
CA GLY A 8 1.34 8.11 16.94
C GLY A 8 -0.07 7.56 17.20
N ASN A 9 -1.09 8.33 16.80
CA ASN A 9 -2.47 7.90 16.99
C ASN A 9 -2.87 6.97 15.84
N PHE A 10 -2.48 5.70 15.98
CA PHE A 10 -2.75 4.66 14.98
C PHE A 10 -4.23 4.61 14.58
N VAL A 11 -5.16 4.84 15.50
CA VAL A 11 -6.61 4.81 15.23
C VAL A 11 -6.99 5.94 14.28
N LYS A 12 -6.52 7.16 14.55
CA LYS A 12 -6.78 8.33 13.71
C LYS A 12 -6.13 8.17 12.34
N GLU A 13 -4.87 7.75 12.29
CA GLU A 13 -4.12 7.54 11.04
C GLU A 13 -4.76 6.47 10.15
N PHE A 14 -5.17 5.35 10.75
CA PHE A 14 -5.84 4.28 10.01
C PHE A 14 -7.21 4.72 9.48
N ALA A 15 -7.94 5.56 10.21
CA ALA A 15 -9.22 6.13 9.76
C ALA A 15 -9.07 7.03 8.52
N MET A 16 -7.91 7.65 8.32
CA MET A 16 -7.63 8.52 7.16
C MET A 16 -7.22 7.75 5.89
N LEU A 17 -7.16 6.41 5.91
CA LEU A 17 -6.70 5.62 4.75
C LEU A 17 -7.54 5.84 3.49
N CYS A 18 -8.85 6.07 3.63
CA CYS A 18 -9.72 6.38 2.50
C CYS A 18 -9.38 7.75 1.90
N ASP A 19 -9.26 8.78 2.74
CA ASP A 19 -8.89 10.14 2.32
C ASP A 19 -7.51 10.12 1.64
N TYR A 20 -6.57 9.37 2.20
CA TYR A 20 -5.24 9.20 1.62
C TYR A 20 -5.28 8.48 0.26
N ALA A 21 -6.11 7.45 0.12
CA ALA A 21 -6.30 6.77 -1.15
C ALA A 21 -6.89 7.71 -2.21
N ASP A 22 -7.80 8.61 -1.82
CA ASP A 22 -8.37 9.64 -2.72
C ASP A 22 -7.33 10.69 -3.10
N GLU A 23 -6.53 11.17 -2.16
CA GLU A 23 -5.44 12.11 -2.43
C GLU A 23 -4.39 11.49 -3.37
N LEU A 24 -4.05 10.21 -3.19
CA LEU A 24 -3.14 9.48 -4.08
C LEU A 24 -3.70 9.36 -5.50
N ARG A 25 -5.01 9.11 -5.65
CA ARG A 25 -5.68 9.09 -6.96
C ARG A 25 -5.64 10.46 -7.63
N LEU A 26 -5.88 11.52 -6.86
CA LEU A 26 -5.89 12.90 -7.35
C LEU A 26 -4.50 13.33 -7.81
N LYS A 27 -3.47 13.08 -7.01
CA LYS A 27 -2.09 13.56 -7.26
C LYS A 27 -1.30 12.68 -8.22
N ASN A 28 -1.67 11.41 -8.38
CA ASN A 28 -0.98 10.49 -9.29
C ASN A 28 -1.93 9.90 -10.34
N PRO A 29 -2.44 10.74 -11.27
CA PRO A 29 -3.26 10.26 -12.37
C PRO A 29 -2.58 9.09 -13.10
N ARG A 30 -3.37 8.08 -13.50
CA ARG A 30 -2.92 6.81 -14.14
C ARG A 30 -2.23 5.79 -13.21
N SER A 31 -1.96 6.13 -11.95
CA SER A 31 -1.57 5.12 -10.96
C SER A 31 -2.76 4.23 -10.60
N THR A 32 -2.49 2.98 -10.21
CA THR A 32 -3.53 2.04 -9.78
C THR A 32 -3.65 2.05 -8.26
N ILE A 33 -4.67 2.75 -7.75
CA ILE A 33 -4.93 2.89 -6.31
C ILE A 33 -6.28 2.26 -5.98
N LYS A 34 -6.27 1.11 -5.29
CA LYS A 34 -7.49 0.34 -4.95
C LYS A 34 -7.62 0.19 -3.43
N MET A 35 -8.64 0.82 -2.87
CA MET A 35 -9.05 0.64 -1.47
C MET A 35 -10.27 -0.28 -1.46
N ALA A 36 -10.21 -1.35 -0.68
CA ALA A 36 -11.35 -2.25 -0.49
C ALA A 36 -11.68 -2.34 1.00
N VAL A 37 -12.97 -2.20 1.29
CA VAL A 37 -13.55 -2.33 2.63
C VAL A 37 -14.69 -3.34 2.57
N ASN A 38 -14.88 -4.07 3.65
CA ASN A 38 -16.06 -4.91 3.86
C ASN A 38 -17.06 -4.14 4.72
N ARG A 39 -18.35 -4.41 4.52
CA ARG A 39 -19.43 -3.95 5.38
C ARG A 39 -20.36 -5.12 5.65
N VAL A 40 -20.82 -5.27 6.88
CA VAL A 40 -21.80 -6.30 7.25
C VAL A 40 -23.17 -5.91 6.70
N THR A 41 -23.51 -4.61 6.78
CA THR A 41 -24.69 -4.01 6.17
C THR A 41 -24.31 -2.68 5.52
N PRO A 42 -25.10 -2.12 4.59
CA PRO A 42 -24.78 -0.83 3.98
C PRO A 42 -24.55 0.31 5.00
N LYS A 43 -25.24 0.23 6.14
CA LYS A 43 -25.15 1.20 7.25
C LYS A 43 -24.04 0.89 8.25
N SER A 44 -23.43 -0.30 8.23
CA SER A 44 -22.36 -0.64 9.18
C SER A 44 -21.07 0.12 8.87
N PRO A 45 -20.25 0.46 9.89
CA PRO A 45 -18.92 1.00 9.67
C PRO A 45 -18.09 0.12 8.72
N PRO A 46 -17.28 0.70 7.82
CA PRO A 46 -16.43 -0.07 6.94
C PRO A 46 -15.31 -0.75 7.74
N HIS A 47 -15.07 -2.03 7.48
CA HIS A 47 -13.91 -2.76 7.95
C HIS A 47 -12.88 -2.86 6.83
N PHE A 48 -11.63 -2.51 7.14
CA PHE A 48 -10.54 -2.62 6.18
C PHE A 48 -10.39 -4.05 5.67
N LYS A 49 -10.27 -4.21 4.34
CA LYS A 49 -9.97 -5.50 3.71
C LYS A 49 -8.57 -5.52 3.11
N ARG A 50 -8.27 -4.53 2.27
CA ARG A 50 -6.98 -4.39 1.59
C ARG A 50 -6.82 -3.00 0.98
N PHE A 51 -5.57 -2.57 0.89
CA PHE A 51 -5.19 -1.39 0.15
C PHE A 51 -4.05 -1.75 -0.81
N TYR A 52 -4.21 -1.40 -2.08
CA TYR A 52 -3.23 -1.67 -3.12
C TYR A 52 -2.86 -0.35 -3.79
N VAL A 53 -1.55 -0.13 -3.92
CA VAL A 53 -0.95 1.05 -4.52
C VAL A 53 0.05 0.54 -5.56
N CYS A 54 -0.07 1.02 -6.80
CA CYS A 54 0.95 0.81 -7.82
C CYS A 54 1.06 2.07 -8.66
N PHE A 55 2.14 2.80 -8.45
CA PHE A 55 2.38 4.03 -9.17
C PHE A 55 2.68 3.75 -10.63
N GLU A 56 2.16 4.60 -11.51
CA GLU A 56 2.36 4.46 -12.95
C GLU A 56 3.86 4.45 -13.31
N ALA A 57 4.64 5.33 -12.69
CA ALA A 57 6.08 5.42 -12.94
C ALA A 57 6.81 4.11 -12.61
N LEU A 58 6.45 3.44 -11.51
CA LEU A 58 7.05 2.15 -11.12
C LEU A 58 6.65 1.05 -12.10
N LYS A 59 5.36 1.00 -12.46
CA LYS A 59 4.85 0.04 -13.45
C LYS A 59 5.52 0.20 -14.81
N LYS A 60 5.74 1.44 -15.27
CA LYS A 60 6.43 1.74 -16.54
C LYS A 60 7.91 1.40 -16.45
N GLY A 61 8.60 1.82 -15.39
CA GLY A 61 10.02 1.53 -15.19
C GLY A 61 10.32 0.02 -15.15
N TRP A 62 9.42 -0.79 -14.59
CA TRP A 62 9.54 -2.24 -14.69
C TRP A 62 9.36 -2.75 -16.12
N LYS A 63 8.31 -2.31 -16.82
CA LYS A 63 8.04 -2.76 -18.20
C LYS A 63 9.15 -2.40 -19.18
N ASP A 64 9.72 -1.21 -19.04
CA ASP A 64 10.63 -0.64 -20.03
C ASP A 64 12.10 -0.96 -19.71
N GLY A 65 12.44 -1.18 -18.43
CA GLY A 65 13.83 -1.29 -17.97
C GLY A 65 14.17 -2.50 -17.10
N CYS A 66 13.20 -3.35 -16.75
CA CYS A 66 13.43 -4.55 -15.96
C CYS A 66 13.27 -5.83 -16.76
N ARG A 67 13.87 -6.91 -16.24
CA ARG A 67 13.65 -8.27 -16.72
C ARG A 67 12.18 -8.67 -16.43
N PRO A 68 11.56 -9.52 -17.26
CA PRO A 68 10.17 -9.94 -17.10
C PRO A 68 9.99 -10.96 -15.96
N ILE A 69 10.48 -10.61 -14.77
CA ILE A 69 10.44 -11.39 -13.54
C ILE A 69 9.83 -10.50 -12.47
N LEU A 70 8.84 -11.04 -11.76
CA LEU A 70 8.23 -10.43 -10.58
C LEU A 70 8.33 -11.40 -9.40
N GLY A 71 8.83 -10.90 -8.29
CA GLY A 71 8.75 -11.54 -6.97
C GLY A 71 7.70 -10.84 -6.13
N LEU A 72 6.93 -11.61 -5.38
CA LEU A 72 5.98 -11.12 -4.38
C LEU A 72 6.43 -11.64 -3.03
N ASP A 73 6.71 -10.74 -2.11
CA ASP A 73 7.04 -11.06 -0.72
C ASP A 73 6.15 -10.27 0.23
N GLY A 74 6.12 -10.66 1.50
CA GLY A 74 5.39 -9.90 2.50
C GLY A 74 5.75 -10.23 3.92
N CYS A 75 5.47 -9.28 4.79
CA CYS A 75 5.72 -9.39 6.22
C CYS A 75 4.45 -9.13 7.04
N PHE A 76 4.44 -9.64 8.27
CA PHE A 76 3.36 -9.37 9.22
C PHE A 76 3.58 -8.01 9.89
N LEU A 77 2.53 -7.20 9.93
CA LEU A 77 2.56 -5.91 10.61
C LEU A 77 2.57 -6.10 12.13
N LYS A 78 3.51 -5.42 12.78
CA LYS A 78 3.58 -5.30 14.24
C LYS A 78 2.92 -3.99 14.66
N GLY A 79 1.78 -4.08 15.33
CA GLY A 79 1.03 -2.92 15.80
C GLY A 79 -0.32 -3.31 16.38
N PRO A 80 -1.16 -2.33 16.75
CA PRO A 80 -2.52 -2.56 17.20
C PRO A 80 -3.39 -3.14 16.07
N PHE A 81 -3.15 -2.71 14.83
CA PHE A 81 -3.80 -3.26 13.64
C PHE A 81 -2.92 -4.36 13.03
N LYS A 82 -3.35 -5.61 13.17
CA LYS A 82 -2.68 -6.76 12.56
C LYS A 82 -2.96 -6.81 11.06
N GLY A 83 -2.04 -7.38 10.30
CA GLY A 83 -2.19 -7.52 8.86
C GLY A 83 -0.93 -8.05 8.20
N LYS A 84 -0.96 -8.09 6.87
CA LYS A 84 0.19 -8.42 6.03
C LYS A 84 0.47 -7.24 5.11
N LEU A 85 1.72 -6.81 5.07
CA LEU A 85 2.22 -5.90 4.05
C LEU A 85 2.85 -6.75 2.95
N LEU A 86 2.35 -6.61 1.73
CA LEU A 86 2.90 -7.28 0.56
C LEU A 86 3.65 -6.26 -0.29
N ALA A 87 4.78 -6.66 -0.86
CA ALA A 87 5.55 -5.88 -1.80
C ALA A 87 5.88 -6.72 -3.03
N THR A 88 5.65 -6.16 -4.20
CA THR A 88 6.01 -6.72 -5.49
C THR A 88 7.30 -6.07 -5.97
N VAL A 89 8.30 -6.88 -6.29
CA VAL A 89 9.60 -6.44 -6.80
C VAL A 89 9.92 -7.11 -8.13
N GLY A 90 10.71 -6.43 -8.97
CA GLY A 90 11.33 -7.00 -10.16
C GLY A 90 12.85 -6.97 -10.08
N ILE A 91 13.49 -7.41 -11.15
CA ILE A 91 14.96 -7.33 -11.32
C ILE A 91 15.26 -6.41 -12.48
N ASN A 92 16.00 -5.33 -12.25
CA ASN A 92 16.36 -4.39 -13.31
C ASN A 92 17.50 -4.94 -14.21
N GLY A 93 17.82 -4.22 -15.29
CA GLY A 93 18.91 -4.60 -16.21
C GLY A 93 20.28 -4.80 -15.54
N ASN A 94 20.51 -4.17 -14.38
CA ASN A 94 21.74 -4.26 -13.59
C ASN A 94 21.69 -5.34 -12.50
N ASN A 95 20.74 -6.29 -12.58
CA ASN A 95 20.53 -7.36 -11.61
C ASN A 95 20.27 -6.86 -10.17
N ARG A 96 19.66 -5.69 -10.02
CA ARG A 96 19.23 -5.16 -8.71
C ARG A 96 17.72 -5.26 -8.54
N ILE A 97 17.29 -5.33 -7.29
CA ILE A 97 15.87 -5.31 -6.92
C ILE A 97 15.27 -3.95 -7.31
N TYR A 98 14.09 -3.98 -7.92
CA TYR A 98 13.31 -2.82 -8.30
C TYR A 98 11.90 -2.92 -7.70
N LEU A 99 11.44 -1.90 -6.97
CA LEU A 99 10.10 -1.90 -6.38
C LEU A 99 9.04 -1.62 -7.45
N VAL A 100 7.98 -2.44 -7.51
CA VAL A 100 6.91 -2.33 -8.50
C VAL A 100 5.60 -1.87 -7.87
N ALA A 101 5.19 -2.49 -6.76
CA ALA A 101 3.92 -2.22 -6.07
C ALA A 101 4.00 -2.61 -4.60
#